data_AF-A0A7Z2VZS3-F1
#
_entry.id   AF-A0A7Z2VZS3-F1
#
_cell.length_a   1.000
_cell.length_b   1.000
_cell.length_c   1.000
_cell.angle_alpha   90.00
_cell.angle_beta   90.00
_cell.angle_gamma   90.00
#
_symmetry.space_group_name_H-M   'P 1'
#
loop_
_entity.id
_entity.type
_entity.pdbx_description
1 polymer ?
#
loop_
_entity_poly.entity_id
_entity_poly.type
_entity_poly.pdbx_seq_one_letter_code
_entity_poly.pdbx_strand_id
1 'polypeptide(L)'
;MGTFSPQLAILLQDPQHRRILRMSFPHGDGPQAMMLANRLDASEGLSRDFEYVVDVLSDDARIPLEHVLGKMVTIELVRGDGSLRYFNGYAFEFRFDRTDGGYAFYRLVLRPWLAYLKLRRDNFVFHESTLRRQTELVFADYTTHADWDARIRGNDPKFTMACQFGESDHNYLNRRWEAAGWYFWYEHGPAGHKLVLSDDSFGAQPVDGTAPEVRFQKHGGSVEEEGISAWSPVRRIVAGQTVLSSFDFKHPVPATFDTPSIVDQGNVLHVEVA
;
A
#
# COMPACT_ATOMS: atom_id res chain seq x y z
N MET A 1 26.93 -24.62 -32.16
CA MET A 1 25.68 -23.94 -32.58
C MET A 1 24.52 -24.86 -32.22
N GLY A 2 24.00 -24.73 -31.00
CA GLY A 2 22.86 -25.53 -30.54
C GLY A 2 21.57 -24.88 -31.02
N THR A 3 20.79 -25.63 -31.80
CA THR A 3 19.46 -25.22 -32.27
C THR A 3 18.52 -25.11 -31.07
N PHE A 4 18.05 -23.89 -30.78
CA PHE A 4 17.01 -23.64 -29.80
C PHE A 4 15.72 -24.39 -30.17
N SER A 5 15.02 -24.94 -29.16
CA SER A 5 13.71 -25.58 -29.35
C SER A 5 12.71 -24.56 -29.92
N PRO A 6 11.89 -24.93 -30.93
CA PRO A 6 10.93 -24.03 -31.57
C PRO A 6 9.84 -23.50 -30.62
N GLN A 7 9.60 -24.16 -29.48
CA GLN A 7 8.70 -23.67 -28.43
C GLN A 7 9.31 -22.52 -27.61
N LEU A 8 10.64 -22.45 -27.51
CA LEU A 8 11.36 -21.40 -26.78
C LEU A 8 11.46 -20.09 -27.59
N ALA A 9 11.55 -20.20 -28.92
CA ALA A 9 11.57 -19.04 -29.81
C ALA A 9 10.26 -18.24 -29.78
N ILE A 10 9.14 -18.89 -29.47
CA ILE A 10 7.82 -18.24 -29.32
C ILE A 10 7.77 -17.38 -28.06
N LEU A 11 8.48 -17.78 -27.00
CA LEU A 11 8.64 -17.00 -25.76
C LEU A 11 9.55 -15.77 -25.95
N LEU A 12 10.25 -15.65 -27.08
CA LEU A 12 11.20 -14.57 -27.38
C LEU A 12 10.65 -13.51 -28.34
N GLN A 13 9.48 -13.72 -28.96
CA GLN A 13 8.88 -12.75 -29.91
C GLN A 13 8.03 -11.68 -29.22
N ASP A 14 7.45 -12.00 -28.07
CA ASP A 14 6.90 -11.07 -27.08
C ASP A 14 6.94 -11.80 -25.72
N PRO A 15 8.00 -11.63 -24.92
CA PRO A 15 8.27 -12.46 -23.74
C PRO A 15 7.28 -12.27 -22.60
N GLN A 16 6.39 -11.27 -22.70
CA GLN A 16 5.27 -11.06 -21.79
C GLN A 16 3.93 -11.50 -22.38
N HIS A 17 3.86 -11.78 -23.69
CA HIS A 17 2.66 -12.28 -24.34
C HIS A 17 2.17 -13.54 -23.65
N ARG A 18 0.86 -13.58 -23.34
CA ARG A 18 0.19 -14.71 -22.67
C ARG A 18 0.70 -15.06 -21.26
N ARG A 19 1.54 -14.24 -20.62
CA ARG A 19 1.81 -14.37 -19.18
C ARG A 19 0.69 -13.74 -18.35
N ILE A 20 0.33 -14.42 -17.26
CA ILE A 20 -0.62 -13.91 -16.26
C ILE A 20 -0.02 -12.74 -15.47
N LEU A 21 1.29 -12.76 -15.20
CA LEU A 21 2.05 -11.66 -14.60
C LEU A 21 3.00 -11.05 -15.61
N ARG A 22 2.96 -9.71 -15.69
CA ARG A 22 3.86 -8.89 -16.51
C ARG A 22 4.56 -7.88 -15.63
N MET A 23 5.73 -7.42 -16.07
CA MET A 23 6.55 -6.47 -15.32
C MET A 23 7.04 -5.37 -16.26
N SER A 24 6.91 -4.11 -15.86
CA SER A 24 7.40 -2.99 -16.65
C SER A 24 7.96 -1.88 -15.77
N PHE A 25 8.78 -1.03 -16.39
CA PHE A 25 9.25 0.23 -15.81
C PHE A 25 8.48 1.35 -16.53
N PRO A 26 7.40 1.89 -15.93
CA PRO A 26 6.48 2.80 -16.62
C PRO A 26 7.13 4.12 -17.07
N HIS A 27 8.28 4.48 -16.51
CA HIS A 27 9.03 5.68 -16.89
C HIS A 27 10.10 5.42 -17.96
N GLY A 28 10.21 4.19 -18.46
CA GLY A 28 11.19 3.83 -19.49
C GLY A 28 12.64 3.89 -19.03
N ASP A 29 12.87 3.90 -17.72
CA ASP A 29 14.16 4.02 -17.07
C ASP A 29 14.73 2.69 -16.58
N GLY A 30 14.07 1.56 -16.86
CA GLY A 30 14.52 0.22 -16.48
C GLY A 30 15.86 -0.20 -17.12
N PRO A 31 16.48 -1.29 -16.62
CA PRO A 31 17.66 -1.87 -17.27
C PRO A 31 17.31 -2.40 -18.66
N GLN A 32 18.32 -2.51 -19.52
CA GLN A 32 18.15 -3.07 -20.88
C GLN A 32 17.92 -4.59 -20.87
N ALA A 33 18.33 -5.27 -19.80
CA ALA A 33 18.13 -6.71 -19.64
C ALA A 33 16.64 -7.05 -19.55
N MET A 34 16.26 -8.20 -20.07
CA MET A 34 14.88 -8.65 -19.98
C MET A 34 14.58 -9.05 -18.53
N MET A 35 13.47 -8.54 -17.98
CA MET A 35 13.01 -8.87 -16.62
C MET A 35 11.56 -9.35 -16.67
N LEU A 36 11.30 -10.52 -16.08
CA LEU A 36 9.99 -11.17 -16.09
C LEU A 36 9.55 -11.51 -14.67
N ALA A 37 8.36 -11.07 -14.27
CA ALA A 37 7.76 -11.50 -13.01
C ALA A 37 7.38 -12.99 -13.07
N ASN A 38 7.81 -13.74 -12.06
CA ASN A 38 7.56 -15.17 -11.93
C ASN A 38 6.61 -15.49 -10.78
N ARG A 39 6.74 -14.77 -9.65
CA ARG A 39 5.89 -14.89 -8.48
C ARG A 39 5.67 -13.50 -7.89
N LEU A 40 4.47 -13.26 -7.36
CA LEU A 40 4.12 -12.07 -6.61
C LEU A 40 3.50 -12.50 -5.26
N ASP A 41 4.14 -12.13 -4.17
CA ASP A 41 3.56 -12.16 -2.83
C ASP A 41 3.23 -10.72 -2.43
N ALA A 42 1.94 -10.38 -2.38
CA ALA A 42 1.46 -9.02 -2.13
C ALA A 42 0.78 -8.91 -0.75
N SER A 43 1.22 -7.94 0.06
CA SER A 43 0.63 -7.61 1.35
C SER A 43 0.16 -6.15 1.36
N GLU A 44 -1.13 -5.95 1.60
CA GLU A 44 -1.78 -4.64 1.68
C GLU A 44 -2.60 -4.54 2.96
N GLY A 45 -2.77 -3.33 3.48
CA GLY A 45 -3.64 -3.07 4.62
C GLY A 45 -4.15 -1.64 4.60
N LEU A 46 -5.36 -1.42 5.14
CA LEU A 46 -5.90 -0.07 5.28
C LEU A 46 -4.99 0.74 6.22
N SER A 47 -4.60 1.94 5.79
CA SER A 47 -3.65 2.81 6.50
C SER A 47 -2.31 2.15 6.82
N ARG A 48 -1.85 1.26 5.94
CA ARG A 48 -0.53 0.63 6.02
C ARG A 48 0.15 0.71 4.67
N ASP A 49 1.46 0.96 4.68
CA ASP A 49 2.27 0.80 3.48
C ASP A 49 2.16 -0.64 2.99
N PHE A 50 1.90 -0.81 1.68
CA PHE A 50 1.97 -2.13 1.08
C PHE A 50 3.42 -2.60 0.96
N GLU A 51 3.58 -3.92 0.84
CA GLU A 51 4.84 -4.54 0.45
C GLU A 51 4.54 -5.64 -0.57
N TYR A 52 5.22 -5.56 -1.72
CA TYR A 52 5.15 -6.58 -2.75
C TYR A 52 6.51 -7.22 -2.93
N VAL A 53 6.59 -8.53 -2.73
CA VAL A 53 7.78 -9.32 -3.00
C VAL A 53 7.59 -10.02 -4.34
N VAL A 54 8.49 -9.75 -5.28
CA VAL A 54 8.45 -10.28 -6.64
C VAL A 54 9.69 -11.12 -6.89
N ASP A 55 9.48 -12.38 -7.27
CA ASP A 55 10.55 -13.19 -7.84
C ASP A 55 10.65 -12.85 -9.33
N VAL A 56 11.84 -12.43 -9.76
CA VAL A 56 12.10 -11.95 -11.12
C VAL A 56 13.08 -12.88 -11.82
N LEU A 57 12.75 -13.23 -13.06
CA LEU A 57 13.64 -13.95 -13.97
C LEU A 57 14.26 -12.97 -14.95
N SER A 58 15.54 -13.17 -15.26
CA SER A 58 16.25 -12.44 -16.30
C SER A 58 17.19 -13.35 -17.10
N ASP A 59 17.52 -12.93 -18.30
CA ASP A 59 18.58 -13.51 -19.14
C ASP A 59 19.98 -12.98 -18.80
N ASP A 60 20.10 -11.93 -17.97
CA ASP A 60 21.38 -11.39 -17.51
C ASP A 60 21.56 -11.55 -16.00
N ALA A 61 22.64 -12.23 -15.60
CA ALA A 61 23.05 -12.41 -14.20
C ALA A 61 23.88 -11.24 -13.64
N ARG A 62 24.11 -10.19 -14.43
CA ARG A 62 25.01 -9.08 -14.09
C ARG A 62 24.32 -7.72 -14.12
N ILE A 63 23.00 -7.69 -13.92
CA ILE A 63 22.26 -6.43 -13.82
C ILE A 63 22.81 -5.66 -12.62
N PRO A 64 23.38 -4.44 -12.81
CA PRO A 64 23.77 -3.60 -11.69
C PRO A 64 22.55 -3.27 -10.85
N LEU A 65 22.59 -3.55 -9.54
CA LEU A 65 21.39 -3.51 -8.69
C LEU A 65 20.86 -2.07 -8.54
N GLU A 66 21.78 -1.11 -8.53
CA GLU A 66 21.51 0.32 -8.53
C GLU A 66 20.77 0.81 -9.79
N HIS A 67 20.78 0.04 -10.88
CA HIS A 67 19.98 0.34 -12.06
C HIS A 67 18.50 -0.05 -11.90
N VAL A 68 18.12 -0.73 -10.81
CA VAL A 68 16.72 -1.07 -10.51
C VAL A 68 16.23 -0.34 -9.27
N LEU A 69 17.09 -0.21 -8.24
CA LEU A 69 16.75 0.47 -6.99
C LEU A 69 16.21 1.89 -7.22
N GLY A 70 15.19 2.24 -6.45
CA GLY A 70 14.55 3.55 -6.45
C GLY A 70 13.64 3.83 -7.65
N LYS A 71 13.58 2.93 -8.65
CA LYS A 71 12.72 3.10 -9.83
C LYS A 71 11.31 2.60 -9.57
N MET A 72 10.35 3.20 -10.26
CA MET A 72 8.97 2.71 -10.27
C MET A 72 8.92 1.41 -11.09
N VAL A 73 8.29 0.39 -10.51
CA VAL A 73 8.02 -0.88 -11.18
C VAL A 73 6.52 -1.14 -11.12
N THR A 74 5.97 -1.58 -12.23
CA THR A 74 4.58 -2.01 -12.35
C THR A 74 4.53 -3.50 -12.62
N ILE A 75 3.86 -4.26 -11.74
CA ILE A 75 3.46 -5.63 -12.01
C ILE A 75 1.99 -5.62 -12.46
N GLU A 76 1.71 -6.23 -13.60
CA GLU A 76 0.36 -6.33 -14.14
C GLU A 76 -0.13 -7.77 -14.01
N LEU A 77 -1.32 -7.95 -13.44
CA LEU A 77 -2.03 -9.21 -13.38
C LEU A 77 -3.17 -9.20 -14.40
N VAL A 78 -3.13 -10.13 -15.36
CA VAL A 78 -4.20 -10.34 -16.35
C VAL A 78 -5.35 -11.09 -15.68
N ARG A 79 -6.53 -10.47 -15.63
CA ARG A 79 -7.76 -11.07 -15.09
C ARG A 79 -8.46 -11.96 -16.12
N GLY A 80 -9.43 -12.75 -15.69
CA GLY A 80 -10.18 -13.66 -16.56
C GLY A 80 -10.94 -12.96 -17.70
N ASP A 81 -11.33 -11.70 -17.51
CA ASP A 81 -11.99 -10.85 -18.52
C ASP A 81 -11.01 -10.12 -19.47
N GLY A 82 -9.70 -10.34 -19.29
CA GLY A 82 -8.63 -9.70 -20.05
C GLY A 82 -8.24 -8.29 -19.56
N SER A 83 -8.92 -7.74 -18.55
CA SER A 83 -8.51 -6.50 -17.91
C SER A 83 -7.23 -6.68 -17.08
N LEU A 84 -6.55 -5.57 -16.77
CA LEU A 84 -5.30 -5.56 -16.01
C LEU A 84 -5.54 -5.01 -14.61
N ARG A 85 -5.04 -5.73 -13.60
CA ARG A 85 -4.82 -5.18 -12.25
C ARG A 85 -3.36 -4.79 -12.12
N TYR A 86 -3.11 -3.57 -11.66
CA TYR A 86 -1.77 -3.04 -11.47
C TYR A 86 -1.35 -3.18 -9.99
N PHE A 87 -0.08 -3.52 -9.79
CA PHE A 87 0.62 -3.48 -8.52
C PHE A 87 1.89 -2.66 -8.75
N ASN A 88 1.85 -1.39 -8.38
CA ASN A 88 2.97 -0.47 -8.57
C ASN A 88 3.73 -0.29 -7.27
N GLY A 89 5.03 -0.04 -7.36
CA GLY A 89 5.79 0.47 -6.24
C GLY A 89 7.21 0.82 -6.63
N TYR A 90 7.89 1.52 -5.74
CA TYR A 90 9.30 1.82 -5.90
C TYR A 90 10.14 0.63 -5.45
N ALA A 91 11.19 0.32 -6.19
CA ALA A 91 12.14 -0.73 -5.84
C ALA A 91 12.98 -0.36 -4.61
N PHE A 92 12.59 -0.86 -3.43
CA PHE A 92 13.30 -0.62 -2.17
C PHE A 92 14.39 -1.65 -1.88
N GLU A 93 14.26 -2.85 -2.43
CA GLU A 93 15.29 -3.90 -2.36
C GLU A 93 15.33 -4.63 -3.70
N PHE A 94 16.53 -4.86 -4.23
CA PHE A 94 16.74 -5.69 -5.41
C PHE A 94 17.98 -6.53 -5.18
N ARG A 95 17.84 -7.85 -5.29
CA ARG A 95 18.86 -8.83 -4.91
C ARG A 95 19.00 -9.91 -5.98
N PHE A 96 20.24 -10.24 -6.33
CA PHE A 96 20.53 -11.46 -7.09
C PHE A 96 20.49 -12.67 -6.16
N ASP A 97 19.71 -13.69 -6.53
CA ASP A 97 19.55 -14.91 -5.73
C ASP A 97 20.42 -16.04 -6.24
N ARG A 98 20.27 -16.41 -7.52
CA ARG A 98 20.97 -17.55 -8.14
C ARG A 98 20.89 -17.52 -9.66
N THR A 99 21.67 -18.39 -10.29
CA THR A 99 21.51 -18.76 -11.70
C THR A 99 21.09 -20.22 -11.80
N ASP A 100 20.10 -20.53 -12.63
CA ASP A 100 19.68 -21.90 -12.94
C ASP A 100 19.20 -21.99 -14.39
N GLY A 101 19.58 -23.05 -15.09
CA GLY A 101 19.12 -23.33 -16.46
C GLY A 101 19.37 -22.23 -17.50
N GLY A 102 20.39 -21.38 -17.29
CA GLY A 102 20.67 -20.24 -18.17
C GLY A 102 19.88 -18.96 -17.85
N TYR A 103 19.11 -18.96 -16.76
CA TYR A 103 18.39 -17.79 -16.25
C TYR A 103 18.98 -17.31 -14.93
N ALA A 104 18.92 -16.00 -14.72
CA ALA A 104 19.21 -15.36 -13.45
C ALA A 104 17.90 -15.13 -12.68
N PHE A 105 17.93 -15.46 -11.38
CA PHE A 105 16.83 -15.25 -10.45
C PHE A 105 17.19 -14.07 -9.56
N TYR A 106 16.30 -13.09 -9.50
CA TYR A 106 16.38 -11.95 -8.62
C TYR A 106 15.15 -11.90 -7.72
N ARG A 107 15.29 -11.23 -6.58
CA ARG A 107 14.21 -10.87 -5.69
C ARG A 107 14.08 -9.35 -5.64
N LEU A 108 12.86 -8.86 -5.81
CA LEU A 108 12.52 -7.44 -5.84
C LEU A 108 11.48 -7.15 -4.76
N VAL A 109 11.70 -6.13 -3.94
CA VAL A 109 10.73 -5.66 -2.94
C VAL A 109 10.25 -4.27 -3.35
N LEU A 110 8.95 -4.16 -3.62
CA LEU A 110 8.27 -2.91 -3.96
C LEU A 110 7.51 -2.36 -2.76
N ARG A 111 7.60 -1.05 -2.57
CA ARG A 111 6.91 -0.31 -1.50
C ARG A 111 6.33 1.01 -2.04
N PRO A 112 5.33 1.61 -1.38
CA PRO A 112 4.81 2.90 -1.81
C PRO A 112 5.87 4.00 -1.66
N TRP A 113 5.71 5.11 -2.40
CA TRP A 113 6.52 6.31 -2.19
C TRP A 113 6.48 6.81 -0.75
N LEU A 114 5.37 6.58 -0.03
CA LEU A 114 5.23 6.95 1.39
C LEU A 114 6.29 6.28 2.28
N ALA A 115 6.85 5.13 1.87
CA ALA A 115 7.92 4.47 2.60
C ALA A 115 9.23 5.30 2.62
N TYR A 116 9.47 6.20 1.66
CA TYR A 116 10.64 7.10 1.68
C TYR A 116 10.62 8.05 2.88
N LEU A 117 9.43 8.43 3.36
CA LEU A 117 9.27 9.33 4.50
C LEU A 117 9.75 8.70 5.82
N LYS A 118 10.07 7.40 5.85
CA LYS A 118 10.70 6.74 7.00
C LYS A 118 12.21 6.99 7.08
N LEU A 119 12.84 7.40 5.97
CA LEU A 119 14.29 7.54 5.85
C LEU A 119 14.80 8.90 6.34
N ARG A 120 13.93 9.90 6.44
CA ARG A 120 14.22 11.22 7.00
C ARG A 120 13.68 11.32 8.42
N ARG A 121 14.38 12.07 9.27
CA ARG A 121 13.95 12.46 10.62
C ARG A 121 14.11 13.96 10.75
N ASP A 122 13.09 14.64 11.28
CA ASP A 122 13.08 16.11 11.30
C ASP A 122 12.53 16.69 12.62
N ASN A 123 12.75 17.99 12.80
CA ASN A 123 12.12 18.83 13.80
C ASN A 123 11.49 20.04 13.10
N PHE A 124 10.16 20.09 13.05
CA PHE A 124 9.44 21.15 12.36
C PHE A 124 8.23 21.62 13.17
N VAL A 125 8.01 22.93 13.20
CA VAL A 125 6.87 23.54 13.87
C VAL A 125 5.93 24.13 12.83
N PHE A 126 4.70 23.64 12.82
CA PHE A 126 3.62 24.15 12.02
C PHE A 126 2.76 25.08 12.88
N HIS A 127 2.58 26.32 12.44
CA HIS A 127 1.74 27.31 13.11
C HIS A 127 0.48 27.60 12.30
N GLU A 128 -0.66 27.74 13.00
CA GLU A 128 -1.95 28.13 12.41
C GLU A 128 -2.31 27.36 11.12
N SER A 129 -2.07 26.05 11.12
CA SER A 129 -2.15 25.19 9.93
C SER A 129 -3.12 24.04 10.13
N THR A 130 -3.86 23.71 9.08
CA THR A 130 -4.72 22.52 9.07
C THR A 130 -3.89 21.24 8.83
N LEU A 131 -4.45 20.07 9.11
CA LEU A 131 -3.73 18.80 8.89
C LEU A 131 -3.46 18.55 7.40
N ARG A 132 -4.40 18.92 6.52
CA ARG A 132 -4.15 18.90 5.06
C ARG A 132 -2.95 19.78 4.72
N ARG A 133 -2.89 21.00 5.24
CA ARG A 133 -1.78 21.91 4.94
C ARG A 133 -0.44 21.38 5.46
N GLN A 134 -0.43 20.78 6.64
CA GLN A 134 0.77 20.11 7.16
C GLN A 134 1.20 18.95 6.27
N THR A 135 0.24 18.14 5.79
CA THR A 135 0.47 17.05 4.85
C THR A 135 1.08 17.55 3.54
N GLU A 136 0.50 18.59 2.94
CA GLU A 136 1.03 19.25 1.74
C GLU A 136 2.48 19.72 1.92
N LEU A 137 2.77 20.37 3.05
CA LEU A 137 4.10 20.89 3.34
C LEU A 137 5.14 19.77 3.45
N VAL A 138 4.81 18.67 4.14
CA VAL A 138 5.71 17.52 4.24
C VAL A 138 5.89 16.86 2.87
N PHE A 139 4.82 16.67 2.10
CA PHE A 139 4.89 16.03 0.78
C PHE A 139 5.59 16.89 -0.28
N ALA A 140 5.69 18.21 -0.10
CA ALA A 140 6.42 19.10 -1.01
C ALA A 140 7.92 18.72 -1.15
N ASP A 141 8.50 18.12 -0.11
CA ASP A 141 9.89 17.63 -0.15
C ASP A 141 10.06 16.33 -0.96
N TYR A 142 8.95 15.71 -1.39
CA TYR A 142 8.92 14.41 -2.09
C TYR A 142 8.23 14.50 -3.46
N THR A 143 8.14 15.70 -4.06
CA THR A 143 7.37 15.99 -5.30
C THR A 143 7.69 15.09 -6.50
N THR A 144 8.90 14.53 -6.59
CA THR A 144 9.25 13.59 -7.66
C THR A 144 8.43 12.29 -7.60
N HIS A 145 7.99 11.88 -6.41
CA HIS A 145 7.31 10.60 -6.19
C HIS A 145 5.90 10.74 -5.62
N ALA A 146 5.63 11.84 -4.91
CA ALA A 146 4.37 12.06 -4.22
C ALA A 146 3.23 12.29 -5.23
N ASP A 147 2.38 11.28 -5.39
CA ASP A 147 1.05 11.38 -5.98
C ASP A 147 0.03 11.05 -4.91
N TRP A 148 -0.86 11.99 -4.61
CA TRP A 148 -1.85 11.85 -3.56
C TRP A 148 -3.09 12.70 -3.80
N ASP A 149 -4.17 12.29 -3.15
CA ASP A 149 -5.43 13.01 -3.07
C ASP A 149 -5.96 12.93 -1.64
N ALA A 150 -6.74 13.93 -1.23
CA ALA A 150 -7.41 13.93 0.04
C ALA A 150 -8.89 14.19 -0.15
N ARG A 151 -9.69 13.18 0.17
CA ARG A 151 -11.14 13.12 0.05
C ARG A 151 -11.74 13.18 1.45
N ILE A 152 -11.52 14.32 2.11
CA ILE A 152 -11.94 14.61 3.49
C ILE A 152 -13.28 15.36 3.44
N ARG A 153 -14.31 14.82 4.09
CA ARG A 153 -15.64 15.44 4.16
C ARG A 153 -15.85 16.22 5.46
N GLY A 154 -15.27 15.74 6.55
CA GLY A 154 -15.31 16.36 7.86
C GLY A 154 -14.52 17.66 7.93
N ASN A 155 -14.56 18.27 9.10
CA ASN A 155 -13.81 19.50 9.36
C ASN A 155 -12.31 19.19 9.52
N ASP A 156 -11.45 20.05 8.97
CA ASP A 156 -10.00 20.02 9.15
C ASP A 156 -9.58 21.28 9.93
N PRO A 157 -9.83 21.33 11.26
CA PRO A 157 -9.57 22.52 12.05
C PRO A 157 -8.07 22.84 12.09
N LYS A 158 -7.76 24.14 12.15
CA LYS A 158 -6.38 24.60 12.28
C LYS A 158 -5.83 24.24 13.65
N PHE A 159 -4.62 23.71 13.65
CA PHE A 159 -3.79 23.64 14.84
C PHE A 159 -3.18 25.01 15.09
N THR A 160 -3.34 25.55 16.31
CA THR A 160 -2.59 26.74 16.73
C THR A 160 -1.08 26.50 16.60
N MET A 161 -0.64 25.32 17.04
CA MET A 161 0.73 24.85 16.89
C MET A 161 0.77 23.33 16.85
N ALA A 162 1.46 22.77 15.87
CA ALA A 162 1.78 21.35 15.80
C ALA A 162 3.28 21.17 15.61
N CYS A 163 3.88 20.26 16.39
CA CYS A 163 5.31 19.99 16.35
C CYS A 163 5.56 18.56 15.86
N GLN A 164 6.41 18.42 14.86
CA GLN A 164 7.17 17.23 14.55
C GLN A 164 8.48 17.33 15.34
N PHE A 165 8.73 16.41 16.26
CA PHE A 165 9.91 16.51 17.13
C PHE A 165 10.67 15.20 17.17
N GLY A 166 11.82 15.19 16.49
CA GLY A 166 12.72 14.05 16.45
C GLY A 166 11.99 12.81 16.00
N GLU A 167 11.19 12.88 14.95
CA GLU A 167 10.47 11.75 14.39
C GLU A 167 10.52 11.80 12.86
N SER A 168 10.26 10.67 12.20
CA SER A 168 10.21 10.64 10.74
C SER A 168 8.95 11.31 10.22
N ASP A 169 9.01 11.81 8.99
CA ASP A 169 7.87 12.42 8.31
C ASP A 169 6.69 11.43 8.25
N HIS A 170 7.00 10.15 8.02
CA HIS A 170 6.03 9.07 8.00
C HIS A 170 5.34 8.93 9.36
N ASN A 171 6.10 8.93 10.47
CA ASN A 171 5.53 8.79 11.81
C ASN A 171 4.65 9.99 12.17
N TYR A 172 5.14 11.20 11.86
CA TYR A 172 4.41 12.45 12.10
C TYR A 172 3.05 12.45 11.40
N LEU A 173 3.02 12.13 10.10
CA LEU A 173 1.79 12.16 9.34
C LEU A 173 0.84 11.05 9.78
N ASN A 174 1.30 9.81 9.92
CA ASN A 174 0.43 8.69 10.31
C ASN A 174 -0.24 8.95 11.65
N ARG A 175 0.50 9.35 12.70
CA ARG A 175 -0.12 9.60 14.01
C ARG A 175 -1.11 10.76 13.99
N ARG A 176 -0.91 11.74 13.11
CA ARG A 176 -1.81 12.91 12.98
C ARG A 176 -3.07 12.56 12.21
N TRP A 177 -2.95 11.79 11.13
CA TRP A 177 -4.10 11.25 10.40
C TRP A 177 -4.92 10.31 11.29
N GLU A 178 -4.26 9.37 11.98
CA GLU A 178 -4.91 8.46 12.94
C GLU A 178 -5.67 9.23 14.03
N ALA A 179 -5.06 10.26 14.63
CA ALA A 179 -5.72 11.11 15.63
C ALA A 179 -6.91 11.91 15.07
N ALA A 180 -6.88 12.27 13.79
CA ALA A 180 -7.98 12.95 13.09
C ALA A 180 -9.05 11.98 12.56
N GLY A 181 -8.87 10.66 12.74
CA GLY A 181 -9.74 9.64 12.16
C GLY A 181 -9.61 9.51 10.63
N TRP A 182 -8.55 10.07 10.05
CA TRP A 182 -8.25 9.90 8.64
C TRP A 182 -7.54 8.57 8.43
N TYR A 183 -7.96 7.84 7.41
CA TYR A 183 -7.35 6.62 6.94
C TYR A 183 -6.94 6.77 5.48
N PHE A 184 -6.10 5.86 4.99
CA PHE A 184 -5.68 5.89 3.59
C PHE A 184 -5.62 4.52 2.93
N TRP A 185 -5.63 4.54 1.60
CA TRP A 185 -5.32 3.41 0.73
C TRP A 185 -4.52 3.88 -0.49
N TYR A 186 -4.14 2.94 -1.35
CA TYR A 186 -3.46 3.24 -2.61
C TYR A 186 -4.32 2.86 -3.81
N GLU A 187 -4.44 3.77 -4.77
CA GLU A 187 -5.04 3.50 -6.08
C GLU A 187 -3.92 3.24 -7.09
N HIS A 188 -3.91 2.03 -7.65
CA HIS A 188 -2.88 1.58 -8.60
C HIS A 188 -3.34 1.77 -10.05
N GLY A 189 -2.45 2.31 -10.88
CA GLY A 189 -2.71 2.56 -12.30
C GLY A 189 -1.54 2.14 -13.18
N PRO A 190 -1.62 2.37 -14.49
CA PRO A 190 -0.58 1.94 -15.44
C PRO A 190 0.78 2.62 -15.20
N ALA A 191 0.78 3.88 -14.73
CA ALA A 191 1.99 4.67 -14.57
C ALA A 191 2.56 4.70 -13.14
N GLY A 192 1.82 4.21 -12.14
CA GLY A 192 2.17 4.35 -10.74
C GLY A 192 0.95 4.28 -9.83
N HIS A 193 1.15 4.60 -8.56
CA HIS A 193 0.10 4.56 -7.54
C HIS A 193 -0.10 5.92 -6.86
N LYS A 194 -1.33 6.16 -6.43
CA LYS A 194 -1.75 7.36 -5.72
C LYS A 194 -2.16 7.03 -4.29
N LEU A 195 -1.66 7.79 -3.32
CA LEU A 195 -2.14 7.73 -1.94
C LEU A 195 -3.47 8.49 -1.82
N VAL A 196 -4.52 7.87 -1.31
CA VAL A 196 -5.80 8.56 -1.08
C VAL A 196 -6.11 8.60 0.40
N LEU A 197 -6.23 9.81 0.96
CA LEU A 197 -6.68 10.05 2.32
C LEU A 197 -8.20 10.23 2.36
N SER A 198 -8.88 9.66 3.34
CA SER A 198 -10.31 9.87 3.57
C SER A 198 -10.69 9.74 5.05
N ASP A 199 -11.83 10.28 5.42
CA ASP A 199 -12.45 10.19 6.74
C ASP A 199 -13.86 9.57 6.70
N ASP A 200 -14.32 9.13 5.52
CA ASP A 200 -15.67 8.59 5.33
C ASP A 200 -15.66 7.26 4.57
N SER A 201 -15.85 6.16 5.32
CA SER A 201 -15.89 4.81 4.77
C SER A 201 -17.07 4.55 3.85
N PHE A 202 -18.15 5.35 3.94
CA PHE A 202 -19.31 5.20 3.04
C PHE A 202 -19.02 5.71 1.62
N GLY A 203 -17.91 6.41 1.40
CA GLY A 203 -17.46 6.87 0.09
C GLY A 203 -16.71 5.83 -0.75
N ALA A 204 -16.40 4.65 -0.19
CA ALA A 204 -15.66 3.60 -0.89
C ALA A 204 -16.44 3.07 -2.11
N GLN A 205 -15.79 3.04 -3.26
CA GLN A 205 -16.39 2.46 -4.47
C GLN A 205 -16.42 0.93 -4.39
N PRO A 206 -17.42 0.28 -5.01
CA PRO A 206 -17.40 -1.17 -5.20
C PRO A 206 -16.13 -1.63 -5.93
N VAL A 207 -15.79 -2.91 -5.77
CA VAL A 207 -14.72 -3.54 -6.55
C VAL A 207 -15.04 -3.47 -8.06
N ASP A 208 -14.02 -3.21 -8.87
CA ASP A 208 -14.14 -3.19 -10.33
C ASP A 208 -14.59 -4.56 -10.87
N GLY A 209 -15.55 -4.58 -11.79
CA GLY A 209 -16.02 -5.80 -12.46
C GLY A 209 -17.44 -5.66 -13.02
N THR A 210 -17.89 -6.69 -13.75
CA THR A 210 -19.26 -6.75 -14.30
C THR A 210 -20.34 -6.99 -13.25
N ALA A 211 -19.97 -7.54 -12.08
CA ALA A 211 -20.83 -7.68 -10.92
C ALA A 211 -20.05 -7.34 -9.64
N PRO A 212 -20.64 -6.57 -8.70
CA PRO A 212 -20.00 -6.21 -7.43
C PRO A 212 -19.96 -7.38 -6.42
N GLU A 213 -20.56 -8.52 -6.76
CA GLU A 213 -20.71 -9.67 -5.88
C GLU A 213 -19.59 -10.69 -6.09
N VAL A 214 -18.91 -11.10 -5.01
CA VAL A 214 -17.93 -12.18 -5.03
C VAL A 214 -18.56 -13.44 -4.41
N ARG A 215 -18.56 -14.55 -5.15
CA ARG A 215 -19.19 -15.81 -4.71
C ARG A 215 -18.37 -16.49 -3.62
N PHE A 216 -19.04 -17.09 -2.64
CA PHE A 216 -18.43 -18.04 -1.70
C PHE A 216 -18.53 -19.47 -2.25
N GLN A 217 -17.39 -20.13 -2.47
CA GLN A 217 -17.29 -21.47 -3.06
C GLN A 217 -16.28 -22.32 -2.28
N LYS A 218 -16.76 -23.06 -1.26
CA LYS A 218 -15.90 -23.87 -0.38
C LYS A 218 -15.27 -25.10 -1.05
N HIS A 219 -15.92 -25.65 -2.07
CA HIS A 219 -15.46 -26.85 -2.76
C HIS A 219 -15.06 -26.46 -4.19
N GLY A 220 -13.81 -26.75 -4.56
CA GLY A 220 -13.39 -26.68 -5.95
C GLY A 220 -14.20 -27.68 -6.76
N GLY A 221 -15.25 -27.20 -7.43
CA GLY A 221 -15.84 -27.95 -8.53
C GLY A 221 -14.83 -28.07 -9.68
N SER A 222 -15.23 -28.70 -10.78
CA SER A 222 -14.42 -28.79 -12.00
C SER A 222 -14.20 -27.44 -12.72
N VAL A 223 -14.65 -26.33 -12.13
CA VAL A 223 -14.60 -25.00 -12.72
C VAL A 223 -13.68 -24.15 -11.85
N GLU A 224 -12.55 -23.72 -12.39
CA GLU A 224 -11.70 -22.70 -11.77
C GLU A 224 -12.38 -21.33 -11.98
N GLU A 225 -13.22 -20.94 -11.02
CA GLU A 225 -13.90 -19.64 -10.97
C GLU A 225 -13.30 -18.76 -9.87
N GLU A 226 -13.30 -17.45 -10.08
CA GLU A 226 -12.93 -16.45 -9.07
C GLU A 226 -13.95 -16.49 -7.91
N GLY A 227 -13.48 -16.67 -6.67
CA GLY A 227 -14.37 -16.73 -5.51
C GLY A 227 -13.65 -16.87 -4.16
N ILE A 228 -14.40 -16.69 -3.07
CA ILE A 228 -13.94 -16.89 -1.69
C ILE A 228 -14.07 -18.36 -1.34
N SER A 229 -12.97 -19.04 -1.06
CA SER A 229 -12.95 -20.48 -0.73
C SER A 229 -13.10 -20.78 0.76
N ALA A 230 -12.75 -19.84 1.63
CA ALA A 230 -12.83 -20.00 3.07
C ALA A 230 -13.30 -18.71 3.74
N TRP A 231 -14.15 -18.86 4.76
CA TRP A 231 -14.62 -17.76 5.59
C TRP A 231 -14.59 -18.20 7.05
N SER A 232 -14.05 -17.36 7.93
CA SER A 232 -13.98 -17.65 9.37
C SER A 232 -14.10 -16.35 10.16
N PRO A 233 -15.23 -16.09 10.83
CA PRO A 233 -15.37 -14.93 11.69
C PRO A 233 -14.53 -15.13 12.96
N VAL A 234 -13.86 -14.06 13.40
CA VAL A 234 -13.09 -14.05 14.65
C VAL A 234 -13.59 -12.92 15.52
N ARG A 235 -13.75 -13.19 16.82
CA ARG A 235 -13.96 -12.18 17.85
C ARG A 235 -12.77 -12.15 18.80
N ARG A 236 -12.38 -10.96 19.25
CA ARG A 236 -11.35 -10.74 20.27
C ARG A 236 -11.88 -9.73 21.27
N ILE A 237 -11.55 -9.93 22.54
CA ILE A 237 -11.90 -8.99 23.59
C ILE A 237 -11.07 -7.71 23.39
N VAL A 238 -11.74 -6.56 23.37
CA VAL A 238 -11.12 -5.21 23.33
C VAL A 238 -11.70 -4.33 24.44
N ALA A 239 -11.19 -3.10 24.58
CA ALA A 239 -11.71 -2.15 25.56
C ALA A 239 -13.21 -1.86 25.31
N GLY A 240 -14.01 -1.93 26.37
CA GLY A 240 -15.46 -1.69 26.32
C GLY A 240 -15.85 -0.22 26.36
N GLN A 241 -14.94 0.67 26.75
CA GLN A 241 -15.15 2.11 26.84
C GLN A 241 -13.81 2.84 26.79
N THR A 242 -13.82 4.06 26.25
CA THR A 242 -12.68 4.99 26.30
C THR A 242 -13.14 6.29 26.95
N VAL A 243 -12.39 6.78 27.92
CA VAL A 243 -12.61 8.07 28.60
C VAL A 243 -11.39 8.95 28.37
N LEU A 244 -11.62 10.20 27.97
CA LEU A 244 -10.60 11.22 27.76
C LEU A 244 -10.95 12.45 28.59
N SER A 245 -9.95 13.10 29.17
CA SER A 245 -10.11 14.36 29.88
C SER A 245 -9.12 15.40 29.35
N SER A 246 -9.58 16.64 29.24
CA SER A 246 -8.80 17.78 28.77
C SER A 246 -9.04 19.00 29.64
N PHE A 247 -8.09 19.94 29.63
CA PHE A 247 -8.15 21.18 30.38
C PHE A 247 -7.79 22.36 29.48
N ASP A 248 -8.67 23.36 29.39
CA ASP A 248 -8.41 24.65 28.77
C ASP A 248 -8.14 25.69 29.87
N PHE A 249 -6.94 26.25 29.94
CA PHE A 249 -6.63 27.26 30.94
C PHE A 249 -7.43 28.56 30.77
N LYS A 250 -7.99 28.83 29.57
CA LYS A 250 -8.87 29.98 29.32
C LYS A 250 -10.30 29.75 29.83
N HIS A 251 -10.69 28.49 29.95
CA HIS A 251 -11.97 28.05 30.53
C HIS A 251 -11.66 26.93 31.53
N PRO A 252 -11.27 27.26 32.78
CA PRO A 252 -10.63 26.33 33.73
C PRO A 252 -11.61 25.34 34.36
N VAL A 253 -12.40 24.69 33.52
CA VAL A 253 -13.33 23.61 33.83
C VAL A 253 -12.85 22.40 33.01
N PRO A 254 -12.51 21.28 33.65
CA PRO A 254 -12.15 20.06 32.94
C PRO A 254 -13.29 19.61 32.02
N ALA A 255 -12.95 19.27 30.79
CA ALA A 255 -13.87 18.64 29.85
C ALA A 255 -13.57 17.14 29.83
N THR A 256 -14.55 16.32 30.17
CA THR A 256 -14.45 14.87 30.09
C THR A 256 -15.36 14.36 28.97
N PHE A 257 -14.85 13.43 28.18
CA PHE A 257 -15.55 12.78 27.09
C PHE A 257 -15.42 11.28 27.26
N ASP A 258 -16.53 10.56 27.21
CA ASP A 258 -16.54 9.10 27.24
C ASP A 258 -17.33 8.53 26.08
N THR A 259 -16.83 7.42 25.54
CA THR A 259 -17.47 6.72 24.43
C THR A 259 -17.45 5.21 24.72
N PRO A 260 -18.62 4.57 24.85
CA PRO A 260 -18.70 3.11 24.96
C PRO A 260 -18.39 2.46 23.61
N SER A 261 -17.91 1.23 23.66
CA SER A 261 -17.77 0.39 22.47
C SER A 261 -19.14 0.08 21.89
N ILE A 262 -19.27 0.19 20.57
CA ILE A 262 -20.50 -0.14 19.84
C ILE A 262 -20.70 -1.67 19.77
N VAL A 263 -19.62 -2.44 19.96
CA VAL A 263 -19.62 -3.89 19.77
C VAL A 263 -19.81 -4.60 21.09
N ASP A 264 -20.88 -5.40 21.20
CA ASP A 264 -21.10 -6.34 22.30
C ASP A 264 -19.92 -7.34 22.38
N GLN A 265 -19.14 -7.19 23.45
CA GLN A 265 -17.96 -8.01 23.75
C GLN A 265 -18.34 -9.37 24.38
N GLY A 266 -19.63 -9.62 24.63
CA GLY A 266 -20.12 -10.79 25.35
C GLY A 266 -19.92 -10.68 26.86
N ASN A 267 -19.74 -11.81 27.53
CA ASN A 267 -19.54 -11.86 28.98
C ASN A 267 -18.10 -11.47 29.35
N VAL A 268 -17.81 -10.17 29.40
CA VAL A 268 -16.50 -9.61 29.76
C VAL A 268 -16.52 -8.94 31.12
N LEU A 269 -15.34 -8.79 31.72
CA LEU A 269 -15.19 -8.08 32.99
C LEU A 269 -15.48 -6.59 32.81
N HIS A 270 -16.31 -6.04 33.69
CA HIS A 270 -16.54 -4.60 33.81
C HIS A 270 -15.64 -4.04 34.91
N VAL A 271 -14.46 -3.58 34.52
CA VAL A 271 -13.52 -2.90 35.42
C VAL A 271 -13.36 -1.47 34.92
N GLU A 272 -13.91 -0.51 35.66
CA GLU A 272 -13.73 0.91 35.38
C GLU A 272 -12.31 1.36 35.78
N VAL A 273 -11.76 2.31 35.02
CA VAL A 273 -10.61 3.10 35.44
C VAL A 273 -11.18 4.42 35.96
N ALA A 274 -11.07 4.64 37.27
CA ALA A 274 -11.45 5.89 37.94
C ALA A 274 -10.47 7.03 37.61
#